data_AF-A0A2V7SKR9-F1
#
_entry.id   AF-A0A2V7SKR9-F1
#
_cell.length_a   1.000
_cell.length_b   1.000
_cell.length_c   1.000
_cell.angle_alpha   90.00
_cell.angle_beta   90.00
_cell.angle_gamma   90.00
#
_symmetry.space_group_name_H-M   'P 1'
#
loop_
_entity.id
_entity.type
_entity.pdbx_description
1 polymer ?
#
loop_
_entity_poly.entity_id
_entity_poly.type
_entity_poly.pdbx_seq_one_letter_code
_entity_poly.pdbx_strand_id
1 'polypeptide(L)'
;MHHRPSPLLRAAVAVTGLTFAVGLYPLTQLWSSGWSWGDASHSHYPLMVDAVYFVLGVFLVVASRDPLRHRSLLWFAVWSSAAHAAMMALQAATDSAEHSHWVGDIPALLIVSVLLAVLLRREEQAVREAAA
;
A
#
# COMPACT_ATOMS: atom_id res chain seq x y z
N MET A 1 23.53 -2.98 -20.53
CA MET A 1 22.15 -3.30 -20.97
C MET A 1 21.19 -2.60 -20.03
N HIS A 2 20.35 -1.67 -20.51
CA HIS A 2 19.29 -1.08 -19.68
C HIS A 2 18.10 -2.06 -19.65
N HIS A 3 17.99 -2.87 -18.59
CA HIS A 3 16.79 -3.66 -18.34
C HIS A 3 15.63 -2.70 -18.07
N ARG A 4 14.68 -2.63 -19.00
CA ARG A 4 13.47 -1.83 -18.79
C ARG A 4 12.53 -2.64 -17.90
N PRO A 5 12.12 -2.10 -16.73
CA PRO A 5 11.21 -2.82 -15.84
C PRO A 5 9.90 -3.14 -16.54
N SER A 6 9.30 -4.29 -16.24
CA SER A 6 8.07 -4.71 -16.90
C SER A 6 6.93 -3.70 -16.79
N PRO A 7 6.05 -3.62 -17.80
CA PRO A 7 4.88 -2.76 -17.74
C PRO A 7 3.96 -3.12 -16.58
N LEU A 8 3.96 -4.38 -16.13
CA LEU A 8 3.14 -4.86 -15.03
C LEU A 8 3.57 -4.27 -13.68
N LEU A 9 4.87 -4.30 -13.34
CA LEU A 9 5.36 -3.68 -12.10
C LEU A 9 5.09 -2.17 -12.11
N ARG A 10 5.35 -1.51 -13.25
CA ARG A 10 5.09 -0.07 -13.39
C ARG A 10 3.62 0.27 -13.19
N ALA A 11 2.72 -0.48 -13.81
CA ALA A 11 1.29 -0.31 -13.66
C ALA A 11 0.84 -0.56 -12.21
N ALA A 12 1.30 -1.65 -11.59
CA ALA A 12 0.97 -1.96 -10.19
C ALA A 12 1.41 -0.83 -9.24
N VAL A 13 2.64 -0.35 -9.37
CA VAL A 13 3.16 0.76 -8.56
C VAL A 13 2.38 2.06 -8.81
N ALA A 14 2.04 2.37 -10.07
CA ALA A 14 1.26 3.55 -10.41
C ALA A 14 -0.15 3.49 -9.82
N VAL A 15 -0.85 2.36 -9.98
CA VAL A 15 -2.20 2.16 -9.47
C VAL A 15 -2.21 2.22 -7.95
N THR A 16 -1.29 1.52 -7.27
CA THR A 16 -1.15 1.62 -5.80
C THR A 16 -0.88 3.07 -5.38
N GLY A 17 0.04 3.75 -6.06
CA GLY A 17 0.37 5.15 -5.75
C GLY A 17 -0.84 6.09 -5.88
N LEU A 18 -1.63 5.93 -6.94
CA LEU A 18 -2.87 6.70 -7.13
C LEU A 18 -3.92 6.37 -6.06
N THR A 19 -4.11 5.09 -5.75
CA THR A 19 -5.04 4.68 -4.68
C THR A 19 -4.66 5.30 -3.34
N PHE A 20 -3.38 5.29 -2.98
CA PHE A 20 -2.90 5.90 -1.73
C PHE A 20 -3.01 7.44 -1.75
N ALA A 21 -2.72 8.08 -2.88
CA ALA A 21 -2.74 9.53 -2.99
C ALA A 21 -4.16 10.12 -3.01
N VAL A 22 -5.12 9.47 -3.66
CA VAL A 22 -6.45 10.07 -3.86
C VAL A 22 -7.62 9.12 -3.59
N GLY A 23 -7.37 7.82 -3.48
CA GLY A 23 -8.43 6.82 -3.30
C GLY A 23 -8.84 6.59 -1.86
N LEU A 24 -7.91 6.70 -0.90
CA LEU A 24 -8.18 6.40 0.51
C LEU A 24 -9.21 7.35 1.14
N TYR A 25 -9.02 8.66 0.99
CA TYR A 25 -9.93 9.64 1.62
C TYR A 25 -11.39 9.49 1.15
N PRO A 26 -11.72 9.33 -0.15
CA PRO A 26 -13.08 9.03 -0.56
C PRO A 26 -13.63 7.72 0.03
N LEU A 27 -12.81 6.68 0.19
CA LEU A 27 -13.24 5.41 0.76
C LEU A 27 -13.65 5.54 2.23
N THR A 28 -12.97 6.40 3.02
CA THR A 28 -13.38 6.68 4.40
C THR A 28 -14.74 7.37 4.51
N GLN A 29 -15.17 8.09 3.46
CA GLN A 29 -16.48 8.74 3.41
C GLN A 29 -17.57 7.83 2.84
N LEU A 30 -17.27 7.08 1.78
CA LEU A 30 -18.24 6.24 1.08
C LEU A 30 -18.51 4.91 1.79
N TRP A 31 -17.49 4.36 2.45
CA TRP A 31 -17.57 3.10 3.19
C TRP A 31 -16.83 3.23 4.53
N SER A 32 -17.31 4.16 5.36
CA SER A 32 -16.70 4.47 6.65
C SER A 32 -16.52 3.24 7.55
N SER A 33 -17.47 2.29 7.56
CA SER A 33 -17.35 1.10 8.41
C SER A 33 -16.14 0.22 8.08
N GLY A 34 -15.66 0.20 6.84
CA GLY A 34 -14.51 -0.62 6.45
C GLY A 34 -13.17 0.12 6.38
N TRP A 35 -13.18 1.45 6.56
CA TRP A 35 -12.05 2.32 6.22
C TRP A 35 -11.81 3.46 7.22
N SER A 36 -12.75 3.76 8.10
CA SER A 36 -12.62 4.79 9.12
C SER A 36 -12.46 4.15 10.49
N TRP A 37 -11.28 4.30 11.08
CA TRP A 37 -10.94 3.76 12.40
C TRP A 37 -11.33 4.71 13.54
N GLY A 38 -11.92 4.16 14.60
CA GLY A 38 -12.30 4.87 15.82
C GLY A 38 -13.58 5.73 15.73
N ASP A 39 -14.02 6.24 16.88
CA ASP A 39 -15.24 7.05 16.95
C ASP A 39 -15.12 8.36 16.19
N ALA A 40 -16.14 8.66 15.37
CA ALA A 40 -16.26 9.86 14.54
C ALA A 40 -16.18 11.19 15.30
N SER A 41 -16.20 11.15 16.64
CA SER A 41 -16.21 12.34 17.49
C SER A 41 -14.81 12.86 17.87
N HIS A 42 -13.75 12.03 17.96
CA HIS A 42 -12.50 12.48 18.63
C HIS A 42 -11.17 11.85 18.17
N SER A 43 -11.12 11.01 17.13
CA SER A 43 -9.84 10.43 16.69
C SER A 43 -9.14 11.31 15.64
N HIS A 44 -8.09 12.05 16.03
CA HIS A 44 -7.23 12.79 15.09
C HIS A 44 -6.24 11.88 14.33
N TYR A 45 -6.11 10.61 14.74
CA TYR A 45 -5.12 9.68 14.23
C TYR A 45 -5.35 9.23 12.77
N PRO A 46 -6.59 8.94 12.29
CA PRO A 46 -6.84 8.54 10.91
C PRO A 46 -6.31 9.56 9.90
N LEU A 47 -6.53 10.86 10.16
CA LEU A 47 -6.03 11.93 9.29
C LEU A 47 -4.49 12.00 9.24
N MET A 48 -3.81 11.68 10.35
CA MET A 48 -2.35 11.60 10.36
C MET A 48 -1.85 10.45 9.49
N VAL A 49 -2.51 9.29 9.56
CA VAL A 49 -2.20 8.11 8.74
C VAL A 49 -2.49 8.37 7.27
N ASP A 50 -3.65 8.95 6.94
CA ASP A 50 -4.03 9.34 5.58
C ASP A 50 -3.00 10.29 4.95
N ALA A 51 -2.47 11.24 5.71
CA ALA A 51 -1.43 12.14 5.24
C ALA A 51 -0.12 11.41 4.89
N VAL A 52 0.25 10.39 5.67
CA VAL A 52 1.43 9.55 5.38
C VAL A 52 1.20 8.74 4.09
N TYR A 53 0.02 8.13 3.94
CA TYR A 53 -0.32 7.40 2.72
C TYR A 53 -0.42 8.32 1.50
N PHE A 54 -0.94 9.53 1.64
CA PHE A 54 -0.98 10.53 0.58
C PHE A 54 0.42 10.77 0.01
N VAL A 55 1.39 11.08 0.89
CA VAL A 55 2.77 11.34 0.49
C VAL A 55 3.40 10.08 -0.10
N LEU A 56 3.25 8.93 0.56
CA LEU A 56 3.74 7.65 0.02
C LEU A 56 3.19 7.37 -1.39
N GLY A 57 1.91 7.66 -1.60
CA GLY A 57 1.22 7.51 -2.89
C GLY A 57 1.85 8.37 -3.98
N VAL A 58 2.11 9.65 -3.71
CA VAL A 58 2.80 10.55 -4.65
C VAL A 58 4.19 10.00 -5.01
N PHE A 59 4.95 9.54 -4.02
CA PHE A 59 6.28 8.96 -4.26
C PHE A 59 6.22 7.67 -5.06
N LEU A 60 5.20 6.82 -4.86
CA LEU A 60 4.97 5.62 -5.67
C LEU A 60 4.61 5.98 -7.12
N VAL A 61 3.75 6.97 -7.35
CA VAL A 61 3.45 7.46 -8.71
C VAL A 61 4.72 7.95 -9.41
N VAL A 62 5.60 8.67 -8.71
CA VAL A 62 6.91 9.07 -9.25
C VAL A 62 7.78 7.83 -9.55
N ALA A 63 7.88 6.90 -8.61
CA ALA A 63 8.67 5.68 -8.72
C ALA A 63 8.21 4.75 -9.85
N SER A 64 6.93 4.79 -10.24
CA SER A 64 6.37 3.97 -11.33
C SER A 64 7.07 4.16 -12.69
N ARG A 65 7.79 5.29 -12.88
CA ARG A 65 8.56 5.56 -14.10
C ARG A 65 9.83 4.70 -14.19
N ASP A 66 10.46 4.43 -13.06
CA ASP A 66 11.64 3.57 -12.93
C ASP A 66 11.63 2.82 -11.58
N PRO A 67 10.78 1.79 -11.41
CA PRO A 67 10.58 1.13 -10.12
C PRO A 67 11.86 0.56 -9.50
N LEU A 68 12.77 0.04 -10.32
CA LEU A 68 13.99 -0.61 -9.85
C LEU A 68 14.99 0.37 -9.24
N ARG A 69 15.01 1.63 -9.71
CA ARG A 69 15.80 2.70 -9.09
C ARG A 69 15.28 3.09 -7.71
N HIS A 70 14.02 2.80 -7.41
CA HIS A 70 13.34 3.13 -6.16
C HIS A 70 13.02 1.89 -5.30
N ARG A 71 13.77 0.79 -5.48
CA ARG A 71 13.56 -0.49 -4.75
C ARG A 71 13.38 -0.36 -3.24
N SER A 72 14.13 0.52 -2.56
CA SER A 72 14.01 0.71 -1.11
C SER A 72 12.66 1.31 -0.72
N LEU A 73 12.14 2.25 -1.50
CA LEU A 73 10.81 2.82 -1.31
C LEU A 73 9.71 1.78 -1.53
N LEU A 74 9.84 0.94 -2.56
CA LEU A 74 8.86 -0.11 -2.83
C LEU A 74 8.87 -1.19 -1.73
N TRP A 75 10.06 -1.62 -1.30
CA TRP A 75 10.17 -2.55 -0.17
C TRP A 75 9.67 -1.93 1.14
N PHE A 76 9.90 -0.64 1.35
CA PHE A 76 9.27 0.09 2.45
C PHE A 76 7.75 0.02 2.35
N ALA A 77 7.15 0.34 1.20
CA ALA A 77 5.70 0.27 0.99
C ALA A 77 5.13 -1.13 1.24
N VAL A 78 5.84 -2.18 0.80
CA VAL A 78 5.46 -3.59 1.05
C VAL A 78 5.43 -3.90 2.54
N TRP A 79 6.55 -3.64 3.25
CA TRP A 79 6.68 -3.99 4.65
C TRP A 79 5.85 -3.10 5.56
N SER A 80 5.77 -1.81 5.26
CA SER A 80 4.93 -0.88 6.02
C SER A 80 3.45 -1.26 5.89
N SER A 81 2.97 -1.58 4.69
CA SER A 81 1.57 -2.01 4.47
C SER A 81 1.27 -3.34 5.17
N ALA A 82 2.20 -4.30 5.13
CA ALA A 82 2.03 -5.58 5.83
C ALA A 82 1.99 -5.40 7.36
N ALA A 83 2.93 -4.63 7.92
CA ALA A 83 2.98 -4.35 9.35
C ALA A 83 1.73 -3.57 9.82
N HIS A 84 1.30 -2.59 9.02
CA HIS A 84 0.10 -1.82 9.30
C HIS A 84 -1.15 -2.71 9.31
N ALA A 85 -1.35 -3.53 8.27
CA ALA A 85 -2.45 -4.49 8.20
C ALA A 85 -2.42 -5.52 9.33
N ALA A 86 -1.23 -5.98 9.75
CA ALA A 86 -1.10 -6.90 10.88
C ALA A 86 -1.55 -6.27 12.20
N MET A 87 -1.17 -5.01 12.45
CA MET A 87 -1.61 -4.28 13.65
C MET A 87 -3.12 -4.01 13.63
N MET A 88 -3.67 -3.64 12.48
CA MET A 88 -5.11 -3.47 12.31
C MET A 88 -5.86 -4.79 12.56
N ALA A 89 -5.38 -5.92 12.01
CA ALA A 89 -6.00 -7.22 12.24
C ALA A 89 -5.98 -7.62 13.71
N LEU A 90 -4.91 -7.31 14.45
CA LEU A 90 -4.85 -7.53 15.89
C LEU A 90 -5.90 -6.68 16.63
N GLN A 91 -6.03 -5.40 16.28
CA GLN A 91 -7.01 -4.50 16.90
C GLN A 91 -8.44 -4.92 16.58
N ALA A 92 -8.74 -5.21 15.32
CA ALA A 92 -10.04 -5.72 14.87
C ALA A 92 -10.37 -7.11 15.43
N ALA A 93 -9.40 -7.91 15.87
CA ALA A 93 -9.68 -9.17 16.57
C ALA A 93 -10.16 -8.96 18.02
N THR A 94 -9.78 -7.84 18.64
CA THR A 94 -10.04 -7.56 20.06
C THR A 94 -11.16 -6.55 20.29
N ASP A 95 -11.41 -5.68 19.32
CA ASP A 95 -12.46 -4.67 19.38
C ASP A 95 -13.56 -4.96 18.36
N SER A 96 -14.74 -5.29 18.87
CA SER A 96 -15.90 -5.61 18.03
C SER A 96 -16.40 -4.43 17.20
N ALA A 97 -16.11 -3.19 17.60
CA ALA A 97 -16.46 -2.00 16.84
C ALA A 97 -15.67 -1.92 15.51
N GLU A 98 -14.49 -2.53 15.47
CA GLU A 98 -13.57 -2.48 14.33
C GLU A 98 -13.67 -3.74 13.43
N HIS A 99 -14.61 -4.64 13.68
CA HIS A 99 -14.72 -5.90 12.92
C HIS A 99 -14.94 -5.72 11.41
N SER A 100 -15.59 -4.63 10.99
CA SER A 100 -15.84 -4.37 9.57
C SER A 100 -14.55 -4.12 8.76
N HIS A 101 -13.43 -3.84 9.42
CA HIS A 101 -12.12 -3.72 8.78
C HIS A 101 -11.57 -5.05 8.23
N TRP A 102 -12.02 -6.20 8.76
CA TRP A 102 -11.63 -7.52 8.25
C TRP A 102 -11.95 -7.72 6.77
N VAL A 103 -12.96 -7.02 6.26
CA VAL A 103 -13.37 -7.06 4.86
C VAL A 103 -13.07 -5.77 4.10
N GLY A 104 -12.44 -4.79 4.77
CA GLY A 104 -12.17 -3.46 4.23
C GLY A 104 -10.69 -3.24 3.92
N ASP A 105 -10.08 -2.32 4.64
CA ASP A 105 -8.70 -1.89 4.46
C ASP A 105 -7.62 -2.94 4.81
N ILE A 106 -7.86 -3.83 5.79
CA ILE A 106 -6.94 -4.93 6.14
C ILE A 106 -6.60 -5.80 4.92
N PRO A 107 -7.58 -6.46 4.25
CA PRO A 107 -7.27 -7.26 3.07
C PRO A 107 -6.73 -6.41 1.91
N ALA A 108 -7.16 -5.15 1.78
CA ALA A 108 -6.66 -4.26 0.72
C ALA A 108 -5.14 -4.02 0.85
N LEU A 109 -4.65 -3.71 2.05
CA LEU A 109 -3.23 -3.50 2.32
C LEU A 109 -2.41 -4.77 2.13
N LEU A 110 -2.94 -5.93 2.53
CA LEU A 110 -2.27 -7.23 2.31
C LEU A 110 -2.14 -7.55 0.82
N ILE A 111 -3.20 -7.33 0.03
CA ILE A 111 -3.17 -7.53 -1.42
C ILE A 111 -2.11 -6.65 -2.07
N VAL A 112 -2.07 -5.36 -1.72
CA VAL A 112 -1.05 -4.42 -2.22
C VAL A 112 0.36 -4.89 -1.86
N SER A 113 0.58 -5.27 -0.60
CA SER A 113 1.87 -5.74 -0.11
C SER A 113 2.36 -6.97 -0.87
N VAL A 114 1.52 -8.00 -1.00
CA VAL A 114 1.85 -9.23 -1.72
C VAL A 114 2.09 -8.95 -3.21
N LEU A 115 1.21 -8.19 -3.85
CA LEU A 115 1.31 -7.86 -5.28
C LEU A 115 2.64 -7.16 -5.58
N LEU A 116 2.97 -6.10 -4.84
CA LEU A 116 4.21 -5.36 -5.05
C LEU A 116 5.44 -6.22 -4.71
N ALA A 117 5.40 -7.02 -3.65
CA ALA A 117 6.51 -7.90 -3.28
C ALA A 117 6.81 -8.94 -4.38
N VAL A 118 5.78 -9.60 -4.91
CA VAL A 118 5.93 -10.62 -5.95
C VAL A 118 6.47 -9.99 -7.23
N LEU A 119 5.87 -8.89 -7.69
CA LEU A 119 6.29 -8.24 -8.93
C LEU A 119 7.70 -7.67 -8.82
N LEU A 120 8.05 -7.04 -7.70
CA LEU A 120 9.38 -6.50 -7.49
C LEU A 120 10.44 -7.61 -7.43
N ARG A 121 10.20 -8.70 -6.69
CA ARG A 121 11.14 -9.84 -6.65
C ARG A 121 11.38 -10.44 -8.02
N ARG A 122 10.35 -10.60 -8.84
CA ARG A 122 10.47 -11.15 -10.19
C ARG A 122 11.35 -10.28 -11.08
N GLU A 123 11.19 -8.96 -11.01
CA GLU A 123 12.05 -8.04 -11.76
C GLU A 123 13.49 -8.04 -11.23
N GLU A 124 13.68 -8.07 -9.91
CA GLU A 124 15.02 -8.15 -9.31
C GLU A 124 15.75 -9.44 -9.70
N GLN A 125 15.04 -10.56 -9.79
CA GLN A 125 15.58 -11.85 -10.26
C GLN A 125 15.97 -11.79 -11.74
N ALA A 126 15.08 -11.30 -12.61
CA ALA A 126 15.37 -11.16 -14.04
C ALA A 126 16.60 -10.30 -14.32
N VAL A 127 16.78 -9.20 -13.58
CA VAL A 127 17.97 -8.34 -13.69
C VAL A 127 19.24 -9.08 -13.25
N ARG A 128 19.18 -9.86 -12.17
CA ARG A 128 20.31 -10.65 -11.67
C ARG A 128 20.71 -11.75 -12.65
N GLU A 129 19.74 -12.47 -13.20
CA GLU A 129 19.96 -13.51 -14.20
C GLU A 129 20.58 -12.96 -15.48
N ALA A 130 20.16 -11.77 -15.93
CA ALA A 130 20.75 -11.11 -17.10
C ALA A 130 22.18 -10.56 -16.86
N ALA A 131 22.61 -10.47 -15.59
CA ALA A 131 23.93 -9.99 -15.21
C ALA A 131 24.93 -11.11 -14.86
N ALA A 132 24.43 -12.35 -14.72
CA ALA A 132 25.24 -13.55 -14.50
C ALA A 132 25.76 -14.12 -15.83
#